data_AF-A0A949M1B7-F1
#
_entry.id   AF-A0A949M1B7-F1
#
_cell.length_a   1.000
_cell.length_b   1.000
_cell.length_c   1.000
_cell.angle_alpha   90.00
_cell.angle_beta   90.00
_cell.angle_gamma   90.00
#
_symmetry.space_group_name_H-M   'P 1'
#
loop_
_entity.id
_entity.type
_entity.pdbx_description
1 polymer ?
#
loop_
_entity_poly.entity_id
_entity_poly.type
_entity_poly.pdbx_seq_one_letter_code
_entity_poly.pdbx_strand_id
1 'polypeptide(L)'
;MTTPAVLAAEERTVLGKKVARLRRTGLIPATVYGKQVGPISIQIDARAFDDIYRKSGRSVTIELQIAGHAPLTVTIQAVQRHPVSRAILHLDFLAGA
;
A
#
# COMPACT_ATOMS: atom_id res chain seq x y z
N MET A 1 -16.93 15.24 5.16
CA MET A 1 -15.56 15.62 4.78
C MET A 1 -14.66 14.48 5.22
N THR A 2 -14.25 13.60 4.31
CA THR A 2 -13.37 12.47 4.65
C THR A 2 -11.94 12.98 4.69
N THR A 3 -11.36 13.11 5.88
CA THR A 3 -9.94 13.47 6.02
C THR A 3 -9.08 12.39 5.35
N PRO A 4 -8.14 12.74 4.45
CA PRO A 4 -7.27 11.75 3.82
C PRO A 4 -6.38 11.12 4.91
N ALA A 5 -6.35 9.78 4.94
CA ALA A 5 -5.49 9.07 5.86
C ALA A 5 -4.05 9.11 5.31
N VAL A 6 -3.08 9.50 6.13
CA VAL A 6 -1.67 9.54 5.73
C VAL A 6 -1.02 8.19 5.99
N LEU A 7 -0.31 7.66 5.00
CA LEU A 7 0.39 6.38 5.09
C LEU A 7 1.83 6.53 4.57
N ALA A 8 2.79 6.22 5.43
CA ALA A 8 4.20 6.17 5.05
C ALA A 8 4.51 4.91 4.23
N ALA A 9 5.30 5.09 3.18
CA ALA A 9 5.74 4.05 2.28
C ALA A 9 7.22 4.23 1.93
N GLU A 10 7.88 3.12 1.62
CA GLU A 10 9.25 3.12 1.14
C GLU A 10 9.31 2.39 -0.20
N GLU A 11 10.15 2.87 -1.11
CA GLU A 11 10.45 2.11 -2.32
C GLU A 11 11.16 0.82 -1.92
N ARG A 12 10.68 -0.32 -2.43
CA ARG A 12 11.29 -1.61 -2.12
C ARG A 12 12.38 -1.92 -3.15
N THR A 13 13.55 -2.27 -2.67
CA THR A 13 14.63 -2.87 -3.50
C THR A 13 14.48 -4.38 -3.64
N VAL A 14 13.68 -5.01 -2.76
CA VAL A 14 13.51 -6.47 -2.71
C VAL A 14 12.37 -6.91 -3.62
N LEU A 15 12.71 -7.67 -4.66
CA LEU A 15 11.78 -8.19 -5.67
C LEU A 15 11.73 -9.73 -5.67
N GLY A 16 10.67 -10.30 -6.26
CA GLY A 16 10.52 -11.74 -6.49
C GLY A 16 10.31 -12.57 -5.20
N LYS A 17 10.91 -13.78 -5.16
CA LYS A 17 10.69 -14.76 -4.05
C LYS A 17 11.08 -14.21 -2.67
N LYS A 18 11.97 -13.22 -2.60
CA LYS A 18 12.44 -12.61 -1.33
C LYS A 18 11.38 -11.75 -0.64
N VAL A 19 10.31 -11.37 -1.34
CA VAL A 19 9.19 -10.61 -0.77
C VAL A 19 8.48 -11.36 0.37
N ALA A 20 8.54 -12.70 0.37
CA ALA A 20 8.01 -13.49 1.47
C ALA A 20 8.68 -13.16 2.83
N ARG A 21 9.93 -12.68 2.82
CA ARG A 21 10.64 -12.25 4.04
C ARG A 21 10.08 -10.93 4.58
N LEU A 22 9.70 -9.99 3.71
CA LEU A 22 9.09 -8.71 4.11
C LEU A 22 7.79 -8.93 4.89
N ARG A 23 6.96 -9.88 4.43
CA ARG A 23 5.72 -10.23 5.13
C ARG A 23 5.96 -10.78 6.54
N ARG A 24 7.10 -11.43 6.78
CA ARG A 24 7.49 -11.92 8.11
C ARG A 24 7.98 -10.81 9.04
N THR A 25 8.45 -9.69 8.49
CA THR A 25 8.89 -8.52 9.26
C THR A 25 7.77 -7.50 9.48
N GLY A 26 6.52 -7.85 9.13
CA GLY A 26 5.38 -6.94 9.27
C GLY A 26 5.25 -5.92 8.14
N LEU A 27 6.02 -6.04 7.06
CA LEU A 27 5.92 -5.18 5.88
C LEU A 27 5.06 -5.84 4.81
N ILE A 28 4.14 -5.07 4.23
CA ILE A 28 3.30 -5.50 3.13
C ILE A 28 3.87 -4.95 1.82
N PRO A 29 4.14 -5.82 0.83
CA PRO A 29 4.46 -5.36 -0.51
C PRO A 29 3.24 -4.72 -1.16
N ALA A 30 3.44 -3.57 -1.81
CA ALA A 30 2.40 -2.91 -2.58
C ALA A 30 2.94 -2.35 -3.90
N THR A 31 2.02 -2.08 -4.83
CA THR A 31 2.33 -1.41 -6.09
C THR A 31 1.44 -0.18 -6.23
N VAL A 32 2.05 0.94 -6.55
CA VAL A 32 1.35 2.19 -6.89
C VAL A 32 1.45 2.40 -8.38
N TYR A 33 0.35 2.68 -9.05
CA TYR A 33 0.34 3.03 -10.46
C TYR A 33 -0.79 4.02 -10.75
N GLY A 34 -0.71 4.75 -11.86
CA GLY A 34 -1.77 5.66 -12.26
C GLY A 34 -1.59 6.17 -13.68
N LYS A 35 -2.46 7.10 -14.09
CA LYS A 35 -2.41 7.69 -15.44
C LYS A 35 -1.13 8.50 -15.70
N GLN A 36 -0.60 9.15 -14.67
CA GLN A 36 0.61 9.99 -14.75
C GLN A 36 1.79 9.44 -13.93
N VAL A 37 1.56 8.36 -13.17
CA VAL A 37 2.58 7.75 -12.29
C VAL A 37 2.82 6.33 -12.78
N GLY A 38 4.06 6.05 -13.20
CA GLY A 38 4.48 4.70 -13.58
C GLY A 38 4.35 3.72 -12.40
N PRO A 39 4.42 2.40 -12.64
CA PRO A 39 4.33 1.42 -11.57
C PRO A 39 5.52 1.52 -10.62
N ILE A 40 5.28 1.94 -9.37
CA ILE A 40 6.27 2.02 -8.30
C ILE A 40 6.04 0.84 -7.36
N SER A 41 7.09 0.06 -7.13
CA SER A 41 7.10 -1.03 -6.17
C SER A 41 7.47 -0.49 -4.80
N ILE A 42 6.53 -0.56 -3.85
CA ILE A 42 6.71 -0.04 -2.50
C ILE A 42 6.51 -1.13 -1.45
N GLN A 43 6.89 -0.80 -0.23
CA GLN A 43 6.58 -1.53 0.99
C GLN A 43 5.96 -0.58 2.01
N ILE A 44 4.98 -1.09 2.75
CA ILE A 44 4.27 -0.34 3.80
C ILE A 44 4.19 -1.17 5.08
N ASP A 45 4.02 -0.50 6.22
CA ASP A 45 3.76 -1.18 7.48
C ASP A 45 2.36 -1.80 7.52
N ALA A 46 2.28 -3.09 7.89
CA ALA A 46 1.02 -3.82 7.92
C ALA A 46 0.04 -3.26 8.92
N ARG A 47 0.53 -2.82 10.08
CA ARG A 47 -0.31 -2.35 11.18
C ARG A 47 -0.88 -0.98 10.88
N ALA A 48 -0.05 -0.07 10.35
CA ALA A 48 -0.49 1.24 9.89
C ALA A 48 -1.59 1.13 8.82
N PHE A 49 -1.43 0.21 7.86
CA PHE A 49 -2.45 -0.03 6.85
C PHE A 49 -3.74 -0.62 7.44
N ASP A 50 -3.64 -1.62 8.34
CA ASP A 50 -4.81 -2.26 8.93
C ASP A 50 -5.64 -1.26 9.76
N ASP A 51 -5.00 -0.34 10.48
CA ASP A 51 -5.66 0.71 11.24
C ASP A 51 -6.46 1.67 10.34
N ILE A 52 -5.87 2.07 9.21
CA ILE A 52 -6.56 2.92 8.21
C ILE A 52 -7.71 2.14 7.56
N TYR A 53 -7.45 0.90 7.14
CA TYR A 53 -8.42 0.06 6.45
C TYR A 53 -9.65 -0.24 7.31
N ARG A 54 -9.47 -0.48 8.62
CA ARG A 54 -10.58 -0.71 9.55
C ARG A 54 -11.43 0.53 9.78
N LYS A 55 -10.82 1.72 9.83
CA LYS A 55 -11.52 2.99 10.07
C LYS A 55 -12.29 3.47 8.85
N SER A 56 -11.70 3.33 7.67
CA SER A 56 -12.19 4.01 6.47
C SER A 56 -12.75 3.07 5.40
N GLY A 57 -12.54 1.76 5.54
CA GLY A 57 -13.02 0.76 4.59
C GLY A 57 -12.28 0.80 3.25
N ARG A 58 -12.95 0.31 2.19
CA ARG A 58 -12.33 0.02 0.89
C ARG A 58 -12.23 1.22 -0.04
N SER A 59 -13.09 2.22 0.12
CA SER A 59 -13.16 3.41 -0.74
C SER A 59 -12.46 4.62 -0.12
N VAL A 60 -11.39 4.39 0.65
CA VAL A 60 -10.63 5.46 1.29
C VAL A 60 -9.59 6.05 0.33
N THR A 61 -9.52 7.38 0.32
CA THR A 61 -8.42 8.12 -0.27
C THR A 61 -7.30 8.26 0.76
N ILE A 62 -6.11 7.80 0.39
CA ILE A 62 -4.92 7.77 1.23
C ILE A 62 -3.90 8.72 0.63
N GLU A 63 -3.30 9.57 1.45
CA GLU A 63 -2.11 10.31 1.08
C GLU A 63 -0.89 9.43 1.37
N LEU A 64 -0.24 8.97 0.30
CA LEU A 64 0.89 8.08 0.39
C LEU A 64 2.19 8.90 0.35
N GLN A 65 2.96 8.81 1.43
CA GLN A 65 4.26 9.46 1.55
C GLN A 65 5.36 8.45 1.24
N ILE A 66 5.83 8.46 -0.01
CA ILE A 66 6.93 7.60 -0.46
C ILE A 66 8.25 8.35 -0.25
N ALA A 67 9.17 7.76 0.51
CA ALA A 67 10.49 8.36 0.73
C ALA A 67 11.18 8.70 -0.61
N GLY A 68 11.55 9.97 -0.81
CA GLY A 68 12.19 10.46 -2.04
C GLY A 68 11.24 10.88 -3.16
N HIS A 69 9.92 10.77 -2.98
CA HIS A 69 8.91 11.25 -3.94
C HIS A 69 7.98 12.29 -3.30
N ALA A 70 7.30 13.06 -4.13
CA ALA A 70 6.19 13.91 -3.67
C ALA A 70 5.05 13.03 -3.12
N PRO A 71 4.30 13.51 -2.11
CA PRO A 71 3.10 12.81 -1.63
C PRO A 71 2.14 12.51 -2.79
N LEU A 72 1.61 11.28 -2.82
CA LEU A 72 0.68 10.84 -3.85
C LEU A 72 -0.68 10.55 -3.23
N THR A 73 -1.73 11.12 -3.82
CA THR A 73 -3.10 10.77 -3.47
C THR A 73 -3.46 9.46 -4.16
N VAL A 74 -3.73 8.42 -3.38
CA VAL A 74 -4.01 7.07 -3.90
C VAL A 74 -5.31 6.51 -3.32
N THR A 75 -5.92 5.60 -4.08
CA THR A 75 -7.08 4.81 -3.63
C THR A 75 -6.71 3.33 -3.66
N ILE A 76 -7.29 2.54 -2.75
CA ILE A 76 -7.12 1.09 -2.74
C ILE A 76 -7.85 0.49 -3.94
N GLN A 77 -7.08 -0.01 -4.91
CA GLN A 77 -7.64 -0.70 -6.08
C GLN A 77 -7.91 -2.17 -5.78
N ALA A 78 -6.94 -2.86 -5.18
CA ALA A 78 -7.10 -4.26 -4.82
C ALA A 78 -6.34 -4.61 -3.53
N VAL A 79 -6.93 -5.57 -2.79
CA VAL A 79 -6.32 -6.15 -1.58
C VAL A 79 -6.26 -7.65 -1.79
N GLN A 80 -5.07 -8.17 -2.07
CA GLN A 80 -4.85 -9.60 -2.15
C GLN A 80 -4.71 -10.18 -0.75
N ARG A 81 -5.51 -11.19 -0.44
CA ARG A 81 -5.50 -11.87 0.85
C ARG A 81 -5.25 -13.36 0.68
N HIS A 82 -4.58 -13.94 1.64
CA HIS A 82 -4.43 -15.38 1.71
C HIS A 82 -5.80 -16.02 1.96
N PRO A 83 -6.22 -17.05 1.18
CA PRO A 83 -7.59 -17.58 1.23
C PRO A 83 -7.95 -18.19 2.60
N VAL A 84 -6.97 -18.79 3.28
CA VAL A 84 -7.16 -19.43 4.60
C VAL A 84 -6.86 -18.46 5.75
N SER A 85 -5.61 -18.02 5.91
CA SER A 85 -5.20 -17.14 7.02
C SER A 85 -5.74 -15.71 6.95
N ARG A 86 -6.32 -15.29 5.82
CA ARG A 86 -6.78 -13.91 5.55
C ARG A 86 -5.69 -12.83 5.65
N ALA A 87 -4.43 -13.23 5.79
CA ALA A 87 -3.29 -12.32 5.81
C ALA A 87 -3.20 -11.53 4.50
N ILE A 88 -2.86 -10.24 4.59
CA ILE A 88 -2.68 -9.40 3.39
C ILE A 88 -1.38 -9.82 2.70
N LEU A 89 -1.51 -10.23 1.44
CA LEU A 89 -0.39 -10.69 0.61
C LEU A 89 0.17 -9.56 -0.24
N HIS A 90 -0.69 -8.72 -0.80
CA HIS A 90 -0.30 -7.63 -1.67
C HIS A 90 -1.40 -6.56 -1.70
N LEU A 91 -0.99 -5.30 -1.93
CA LEU A 91 -1.89 -4.19 -2.11
C LEU A 91 -1.61 -3.48 -3.43
N ASP A 92 -2.68 -3.13 -4.14
CA ASP A 92 -2.60 -2.37 -5.36
C ASP A 92 -3.26 -1.01 -5.12
N PHE A 93 -2.50 0.04 -5.36
CA PHE A 93 -2.92 1.42 -5.21
C PHE A 93 -3.04 2.08 -6.58
N LEU A 94 -4.16 2.76 -6.80
CA LEU A 94 -4.37 3.60 -7.96
C LEU A 94 -4.12 5.06 -7.56
N ALA A 95 -3.10 5.68 -8.15
CA ALA A 95 -2.86 7.11 -8.01
C ALA A 95 -3.95 7.89 -8.77
N GLY A 96 -4.71 8.66 -8.00
CA GLY A 96 -5.67 9.64 -8.51
C GLY A 96 -4.94 10.95 -8.80
N ALA A 97 -5.32 11.61 -9.90
CA ALA A 97 -4.85 12.96 -10.22
C ALA A 97 -5.30 13.96 -9.14
#